data_AF-A0A2J8UZV8-F1
#
_entry.id   AF-A0A2J8UZV8-F1
#
_cell.length_a   1.000
_cell.length_b   1.000
_cell.length_c   1.000
_cell.angle_alpha   90.00
_cell.angle_beta   90.00
_cell.angle_gamma   90.00
#
_symmetry.space_group_name_H-M   'P 1'
#
loop_
_entity.id
_entity.type
_entity.pdbx_description
1 polymer ?
#
loop_
_entity_poly.entity_id
_entity_poly.type
_entity_poly.pdbx_seq_one_letter_code
_entity_poly.pdbx_strand_id
1 'polypeptide(L)'
;RGVEICIATPGRLIDFLECGKTNLRRTTYLVLDEADRMLDMGFEPQIRKIVDQIRPDRQTLMWSATWPKEVRQLAEDFLKDYIHINIGALELSANHNILQIVDVCHDVEKDEKLIRLMEEIMSEKENKTIVFVETKRRCDELTRKMRRDGYV
;
A
#
# COMPACT_ATOMS: atom_id res chain seq x y z
N ARG A 1 25.72 9.67 13.75
CA ARG A 1 25.55 8.19 13.89
C ARG A 1 24.78 7.71 12.67
N GLY A 2 25.19 6.61 12.04
CA GLY A 2 24.49 6.00 10.90
C GLY A 2 23.47 4.96 11.35
N VAL A 3 22.69 4.42 10.41
CA VAL A 3 21.74 3.32 10.62
C VAL A 3 22.06 2.16 9.68
N GLU A 4 21.82 0.94 10.15
CA GLU A 4 21.98 -0.29 9.36
C GLU A 4 20.71 -0.62 8.56
N ILE A 5 19.53 -0.23 9.07
CA ILE A 5 18.22 -0.44 8.44
C ILE A 5 17.57 0.92 8.18
N CYS A 6 17.09 1.12 6.96
CA CYS A 6 16.39 2.33 6.53
C CYS A 6 15.05 1.95 5.91
N ILE A 7 13.95 2.46 6.48
CA ILE A 7 12.61 2.38 5.90
C ILE A 7 12.27 3.77 5.37
N ALA A 8 11.88 3.88 4.11
CA ALA A 8 11.63 5.16 3.49
C ALA A 8 10.53 5.10 2.43
N THR A 9 9.82 6.22 2.27
CA THR A 9 9.00 6.46 1.08
C THR A 9 9.88 7.04 -0.03
N PRO A 10 9.62 6.71 -1.32
CA PRO A 10 10.54 7.03 -2.41
C PRO A 10 10.90 8.51 -2.52
N GLY A 11 9.90 9.40 -2.50
CA GLY A 11 10.10 10.84 -2.68
C GLY A 11 11.11 11.43 -1.68
N ARG A 12 10.92 11.16 -0.37
CA ARG A 12 11.83 11.70 0.65
C ARG A 12 13.23 11.08 0.58
N LEU A 13 13.33 9.81 0.19
CA LEU A 13 14.64 9.17 0.03
C LEU A 13 15.42 9.81 -1.12
N ILE A 14 14.77 10.09 -2.25
CA ILE A 14 15.37 10.78 -3.39
C ILE A 14 15.90 12.15 -2.96
N ASP A 15 15.08 12.95 -2.26
CA ASP A 15 15.49 14.28 -1.77
C ASP A 15 16.82 14.19 -0.97
N PHE A 16 16.93 13.20 -0.09
CA PHE A 16 18.12 12.99 0.74
C PHE A 16 19.33 12.48 -0.02
N LEU A 17 19.13 11.70 -1.08
CA LEU A 17 20.22 11.25 -1.96
C LEU A 17 20.76 12.42 -2.77
N GLU A 18 19.89 13.25 -3.35
CA GLU A 18 20.28 14.42 -4.14
C GLU A 18 21.00 15.48 -3.30
N CYS A 19 20.52 15.71 -2.07
CA CYS A 19 21.15 16.64 -1.13
C CYS A 19 22.39 16.06 -0.43
N GLY A 20 22.83 14.84 -0.77
CA GLY A 20 24.00 14.17 -0.18
C GLY A 20 23.89 13.90 1.32
N LYS A 21 22.67 13.84 1.87
CA LYS A 21 22.42 13.55 3.29
C LYS A 21 22.60 12.07 3.61
N THR A 22 22.41 11.21 2.62
CA THR A 22 22.64 9.76 2.71
C THR A 22 23.21 9.23 1.39
N ASN A 23 23.56 7.95 1.37
CA ASN A 23 23.99 7.24 0.16
C ASN A 23 23.61 5.76 0.27
N LEU A 24 23.51 5.07 -0.87
CA LEU A 24 23.17 3.65 -0.94
C LEU A 24 24.38 2.76 -1.31
N ARG A 25 25.61 3.26 -1.16
CA ARG A 25 26.84 2.54 -1.58
C ARG A 25 27.05 1.23 -0.83
N ARG A 26 26.52 1.12 0.39
CA ARG A 26 26.60 -0.09 1.24
C ARG A 26 25.32 -0.93 1.21
N THR A 27 24.29 -0.49 0.50
CA THR A 27 23.03 -1.22 0.40
C THR A 27 23.23 -2.49 -0.42
N THR A 28 23.13 -3.63 0.25
CA THR A 28 23.27 -4.97 -0.35
C THR A 28 21.98 -5.77 -0.26
N TYR A 29 20.98 -5.26 0.49
CA TYR A 29 19.68 -5.88 0.68
C TYR A 29 18.61 -4.81 0.46
N LEU A 30 17.79 -4.98 -0.58
CA LEU A 30 16.73 -4.07 -0.97
C LEU A 30 15.39 -4.81 -0.87
N VAL A 31 14.42 -4.19 -0.20
CA VAL A 31 13.04 -4.67 -0.12
C VAL A 31 12.12 -3.65 -0.77
N LEU A 32 11.28 -4.10 -1.69
CA LEU A 32 10.11 -3.37 -2.16
C LEU A 32 8.86 -4.06 -1.60
N ASP A 33 8.21 -3.40 -0.65
CA ASP A 33 6.95 -3.84 -0.07
C ASP A 33 5.78 -3.20 -0.84
N GLU A 34 4.63 -3.88 -0.91
CA GLU A 34 3.52 -3.55 -1.81
C GLU A 34 4.01 -3.28 -3.25
N ALA A 35 4.85 -4.18 -3.75
CA ALA A 35 5.67 -3.94 -4.93
C ALA A 35 4.85 -3.69 -6.21
N ASP A 36 3.63 -4.22 -6.34
CA ASP A 36 2.73 -3.90 -7.44
C ASP A 36 2.28 -2.43 -7.44
N ARG A 37 2.08 -1.82 -6.27
CA ARG A 37 1.83 -0.38 -6.14
C ARG A 37 3.08 0.45 -6.38
N MET A 38 4.24 -0.03 -5.91
CA MET A 38 5.52 0.67 -6.11
C MET A 38 5.97 0.66 -7.58
N LEU A 39 5.48 -0.31 -8.35
CA LEU A 39 5.75 -0.47 -9.78
C LEU A 39 4.62 0.04 -10.67
N ASP A 40 3.58 0.66 -10.10
CA ASP A 40 2.59 1.40 -10.89
C ASP A 40 3.22 2.64 -11.54
N MET A 41 2.61 3.16 -12.61
CA MET A 41 3.11 4.28 -13.43
C MET A 41 3.45 5.54 -12.62
N GLY A 42 2.87 5.72 -11.44
CA GLY A 42 3.16 6.85 -10.56
C GLY A 42 4.45 6.75 -9.73
N PHE A 43 4.91 5.53 -9.42
CA PHE A 43 6.05 5.29 -8.53
C PHE A 43 7.27 4.69 -9.23
N GLU A 44 7.08 4.00 -10.36
CA GLU A 44 8.16 3.37 -11.13
C GLU A 44 9.35 4.32 -11.39
N PRO A 45 9.16 5.58 -11.83
CA PRO A 45 10.30 6.46 -12.11
C PRO A 45 11.09 6.81 -10.84
N GLN A 46 10.41 6.89 -9.71
CA GLN A 46 11.03 7.16 -8.40
C GLN A 46 11.83 5.92 -7.94
N ILE A 47 11.26 4.72 -8.09
CA ILE A 47 11.95 3.47 -7.77
C ILE A 47 13.20 3.31 -8.62
N ARG A 48 13.10 3.50 -9.95
CA ARG A 48 14.25 3.41 -10.84
C ARG A 48 15.39 4.34 -10.44
N LYS A 49 15.07 5.60 -10.15
CA LYS A 49 16.05 6.60 -9.68
C LYS A 49 16.76 6.21 -8.38
N ILE A 50 16.06 5.51 -7.47
CA ILE A 50 16.66 5.01 -6.23
C ILE A 50 17.55 3.79 -6.53
N VAL A 51 17.02 2.84 -7.29
CA VAL A 51 17.66 1.55 -7.57
C VAL A 51 18.94 1.72 -8.40
N ASP A 52 18.97 2.66 -9.34
CA ASP A 52 20.15 2.98 -10.16
C ASP A 52 21.34 3.49 -9.34
N GLN A 53 21.10 3.97 -8.11
CA GLN A 53 22.14 4.40 -7.17
C GLN A 53 22.63 3.27 -6.25
N ILE A 54 22.05 2.07 -6.38
CA ILE A 54 22.45 0.88 -5.61
C ILE A 54 23.30 -0.01 -6.50
N ARG A 55 24.31 -0.63 -5.89
CA ARG A 55 25.15 -1.62 -6.56
C ARG A 55 24.30 -2.76 -7.21
N PRO A 56 24.70 -3.27 -8.39
CA PRO A 56 23.92 -4.26 -9.13
C PRO A 56 23.96 -5.67 -8.52
N ASP A 57 24.94 -5.97 -7.67
CA ASP A 57 25.07 -7.24 -6.95
C ASP A 57 24.32 -7.26 -5.60
N ARG A 58 23.38 -6.34 -5.41
CA ARG A 58 22.43 -6.37 -4.28
C ARG A 58 21.48 -7.56 -4.40
N GLN A 59 21.00 -8.04 -3.27
CA GLN A 59 19.80 -8.88 -3.21
C GLN A 59 18.55 -7.99 -3.23
N THR A 60 17.63 -8.26 -4.14
CA THR A 60 16.33 -7.56 -4.23
C THR A 60 15.21 -8.52 -3.88
N LEU A 61 14.31 -8.11 -2.99
CA LEU A 61 13.11 -8.85 -2.60
C LEU A 61 11.88 -7.96 -2.85
N MET A 62 10.84 -8.56 -3.41
CA MET A 62 9.56 -7.91 -3.64
C MET A 62 8.46 -8.68 -2.94
N TRP A 63 7.56 -7.96 -2.28
CA TRP A 63 6.41 -8.53 -1.57
C TRP A 63 5.15 -7.79 -2.00
N SER A 64 4.09 -8.53 -2.29
CA SER A 64 2.74 -7.98 -2.47
C SER A 64 1.71 -9.10 -2.33
N ALA A 65 0.50 -8.75 -1.90
CA ALA A 65 -0.65 -9.64 -1.95
C ALA A 65 -1.18 -9.85 -3.38
N THR A 66 -0.89 -8.91 -4.29
CA THR A 66 -1.36 -8.92 -5.69
C THR A 66 -0.18 -8.86 -6.66
N TRP A 67 -0.18 -9.73 -7.67
CA TRP A 67 0.93 -9.81 -8.64
C TRP A 67 0.43 -9.90 -10.09
N PRO A 68 -0.17 -8.81 -10.61
CA PRO A 68 -0.78 -8.77 -11.95
C PRO A 68 0.30 -8.85 -13.05
N LYS A 69 -0.11 -9.18 -14.28
CA LYS A 69 0.85 -9.50 -15.37
C LYS A 69 1.70 -8.30 -15.78
N GLU A 70 1.13 -7.10 -15.70
CA GLU A 70 1.74 -5.83 -16.10
C GLU A 70 2.94 -5.50 -15.20
N VAL A 71 2.83 -5.80 -13.91
CA VAL A 71 3.88 -5.60 -12.90
C VAL A 71 5.00 -6.62 -13.05
N ARG A 72 4.72 -7.85 -13.51
CA ARG A 72 5.73 -8.92 -13.65
C ARG A 72 6.85 -8.53 -14.60
N GLN A 73 6.49 -7.97 -15.76
CA GLN A 73 7.49 -7.57 -16.75
C GLN A 73 8.37 -6.44 -16.22
N LEU A 74 7.78 -5.50 -15.47
CA LEU A 74 8.51 -4.41 -14.87
C LEU A 74 9.40 -4.86 -13.69
N ALA A 75 8.99 -5.88 -12.95
CA ALA A 75 9.79 -6.45 -11.88
C ALA A 75 11.10 -7.08 -12.38
N GLU A 76 11.11 -7.61 -13.62
CA GLU A 76 12.30 -8.19 -14.26
C GLU A 76 13.43 -7.16 -14.47
N ASP A 77 13.10 -5.86 -14.60
CA ASP A 77 14.11 -4.79 -14.69
C ASP A 77 14.90 -4.60 -13.39
N PHE A 78 14.33 -4.98 -12.24
CA PHE A 78 14.89 -4.73 -10.92
C PHE A 78 15.45 -5.98 -10.24
N LEU A 79 15.14 -7.16 -10.78
CA LEU A 79 15.46 -8.48 -10.26
C LEU A 79 16.48 -9.20 -11.16
N LYS A 80 17.32 -10.05 -10.56
CA LYS A 80 18.28 -10.89 -11.28
C LYS A 80 18.21 -12.31 -10.73
N ASP A 81 18.11 -13.31 -11.60
CA ASP A 81 18.07 -14.74 -11.25
C ASP A 81 17.10 -15.04 -10.08
N TYR A 82 15.89 -14.47 -10.13
CA TYR A 82 14.94 -14.46 -9.01
C TYR A 82 14.08 -15.72 -8.94
N ILE A 83 13.56 -15.99 -7.74
CA ILE A 83 12.60 -17.06 -7.48
C ILE A 83 11.25 -16.40 -7.14
N HIS A 84 10.19 -16.85 -7.80
CA HIS A 84 8.83 -16.42 -7.49
C HIS A 84 8.11 -17.47 -6.66
N ILE A 85 7.58 -17.06 -5.50
CA ILE A 85 6.82 -17.91 -4.60
C ILE A 85 5.43 -17.29 -4.45
N ASN A 86 4.38 -18.09 -4.64
CA ASN A 86 3.00 -17.69 -4.44
C ASN A 86 2.35 -18.63 -3.39
N ILE A 87 1.57 -18.05 -2.48
CA ILE A 87 0.84 -18.79 -1.45
C ILE A 87 -0.65 -18.52 -1.67
N GLY A 88 -1.44 -19.58 -1.87
CA GLY A 88 -2.88 -19.47 -2.15
C GLY A 88 -3.22 -19.79 -3.61
N ALA A 89 -4.36 -19.28 -4.07
CA ALA A 89 -4.76 -19.45 -5.47
C ALA A 89 -3.96 -18.50 -6.38
N LEU A 90 -3.68 -18.93 -7.61
CA LEU A 90 -3.03 -18.10 -8.64
C LEU A 90 -3.89 -16.91 -9.09
N GLU A 91 -5.19 -16.99 -8.85
CA GLU A 91 -6.16 -15.92 -9.10
C GLU A 91 -6.32 -15.04 -7.86
N LEU A 92 -6.74 -13.79 -8.10
CA LEU A 92 -6.92 -12.78 -7.06
C LEU A 92 -7.92 -13.30 -6.01
N SER A 93 -7.40 -13.70 -4.85
CA SER A 93 -8.19 -14.34 -3.79
C SER A 93 -8.11 -13.50 -2.53
N ALA A 94 -9.26 -13.04 -2.05
CA ALA A 94 -9.37 -12.42 -0.74
C ALA A 94 -9.18 -13.46 0.36
N ASN A 95 -8.72 -13.04 1.54
CA ASN A 95 -8.55 -13.93 2.69
C ASN A 95 -9.89 -14.60 3.06
N HIS A 96 -9.91 -15.94 3.08
CA HIS A 96 -11.10 -16.75 3.35
C HIS A 96 -11.70 -16.55 4.75
N ASN A 97 -10.95 -15.96 5.68
CA ASN A 97 -11.43 -15.66 7.04
C ASN A 97 -12.26 -14.37 7.10
N ILE A 98 -12.39 -13.62 6.01
CA ILE A 98 -13.16 -12.37 5.95
C ILE A 98 -14.56 -12.67 5.43
N LEU A 99 -15.58 -12.41 6.26
CA LEU A 99 -16.98 -12.38 5.81
C LEU A 99 -17.17 -11.16 4.90
N GLN A 100 -17.47 -11.40 3.63
CA GLN A 100 -17.67 -10.35 2.63
C GLN A 100 -19.17 -10.14 2.39
N ILE A 101 -19.65 -8.93 2.64
CA ILE A 101 -21.04 -8.53 2.43
C ILE A 101 -21.05 -7.38 1.43
N VAL A 102 -21.89 -7.49 0.39
CA VAL A 102 -22.04 -6.47 -0.65
C VAL A 102 -23.48 -5.95 -0.61
N ASP A 103 -23.65 -4.65 -0.32
CA ASP A 103 -24.94 -3.95 -0.33
C ASP A 103 -25.03 -3.06 -1.58
N VAL A 104 -25.93 -3.42 -2.50
CA VAL A 104 -26.15 -2.68 -3.75
C VAL A 104 -27.16 -1.56 -3.49
N CYS A 105 -26.72 -0.31 -3.61
CA CYS A 105 -27.52 0.87 -3.33
C CYS A 105 -27.17 2.06 -4.24
N HIS A 106 -28.06 3.05 -4.26
CA HIS A 106 -27.78 4.34 -4.88
C HIS A 106 -26.86 5.18 -4.01
N ASP A 107 -26.11 6.09 -4.63
CA ASP A 107 -25.09 6.89 -3.93
C ASP A 107 -25.69 7.76 -2.81
N VAL A 108 -26.92 8.24 -3.00
CA VAL A 108 -27.66 9.05 -2.01
C VAL A 108 -28.04 8.27 -0.75
N GLU A 109 -28.08 6.94 -0.82
CA GLU A 109 -28.48 6.07 0.29
C GLU A 109 -27.28 5.67 1.17
N LYS A 110 -26.05 5.84 0.67
CA LYS A 110 -24.83 5.37 1.36
C LYS A 110 -24.65 5.99 2.74
N ASP A 111 -24.96 7.27 2.88
CA ASP A 111 -24.82 7.98 4.15
C ASP A 111 -25.73 7.41 5.24
N GLU A 112 -27.00 7.17 4.90
CA GLU A 112 -27.98 6.60 5.83
C GLU A 112 -27.64 5.15 6.17
N LYS A 113 -27.28 4.35 5.15
CA LYS A 113 -26.86 2.95 5.33
C LYS A 113 -25.61 2.84 6.22
N LEU A 114 -24.63 3.71 6.04
CA LEU A 114 -23.43 3.73 6.85
C LEU A 114 -23.73 4.06 8.31
N ILE A 115 -24.61 5.03 8.58
CA ILE A 115 -24.99 5.37 9.97
C ILE A 115 -25.64 4.17 10.65
N ARG A 116 -26.61 3.50 10.00
CA ARG A 116 -27.25 2.30 10.55
C ARG A 116 -26.24 1.18 10.82
N LEU A 117 -25.32 0.95 9.89
CA LEU A 117 -24.26 -0.05 10.06
C LEU A 117 -23.32 0.30 11.23
N MET A 118 -23.00 1.58 11.40
CA MET A 118 -22.19 2.04 12.52
C MET A 118 -22.92 1.90 13.86
N GLU A 119 -24.23 2.13 13.93
CA GLU A 119 -25.02 1.90 15.15
C GLU A 119 -24.95 0.43 15.60
N GLU A 120 -25.09 -0.50 14.65
CA GLU A 120 -24.97 -1.94 14.90
C GLU A 120 -23.56 -2.30 15.39
N ILE A 121 -22.52 -1.88 14.67
CA ILE A 121 -21.13 -2.21 15.01
C ILE A 121 -20.71 -1.60 16.36
N MET A 122 -21.08 -0.36 16.64
CA MET A 122 -20.68 0.32 17.87
C MET A 122 -21.35 -0.26 19.12
N SER A 123 -22.43 -1.02 18.97
CA SER A 123 -23.07 -1.77 20.06
C SER A 123 -22.25 -2.98 20.53
N GLU A 124 -21.32 -3.46 19.70
CA GLU A 124 -20.44 -4.58 20.01
C GLU A 124 -19.21 -4.15 20.81
N LYS A 125 -18.69 -5.07 21.63
CA LYS A 125 -17.47 -4.83 22.43
C LYS A 125 -16.22 -4.66 21.55
N GLU A 126 -16.17 -5.38 20.44
CA GLU A 126 -15.09 -5.32 19.45
C GLU A 126 -15.60 -4.58 18.19
N ASN A 127 -15.41 -3.26 18.16
CA ASN A 127 -16.04 -2.39 17.17
C ASN A 127 -15.05 -1.55 16.33
N LYS A 128 -13.78 -1.95 16.32
CA LYS A 128 -12.74 -1.24 15.56
C LYS A 128 -13.04 -1.35 14.06
N THR A 129 -13.28 -0.21 13.44
CA THR A 129 -13.78 -0.13 12.06
C THR A 129 -12.92 0.81 11.21
N ILE A 130 -12.67 0.43 9.96
CA ILE A 130 -12.04 1.29 8.95
C ILE A 130 -13.05 1.49 7.81
N VAL A 131 -13.36 2.76 7.52
CA VAL A 131 -14.24 3.13 6.40
C VAL A 131 -13.40 3.73 5.28
N PHE A 132 -13.32 3.05 4.15
CA PHE A 132 -12.63 3.55 2.97
C PHE A 132 -13.57 4.41 2.10
N VAL A 133 -13.06 5.54 1.63
CA VAL A 133 -13.73 6.40 0.66
C VAL A 133 -12.77 6.79 -0.45
N GLU A 134 -13.32 7.09 -1.62
CA GLU A 134 -12.54 7.27 -2.84
C GLU A 134 -11.67 8.54 -2.85
N THR A 135 -12.17 9.66 -2.30
CA THR A 135 -11.47 10.95 -2.37
C THR A 135 -11.16 11.52 -1.00
N LYS A 136 -10.05 12.27 -0.92
CA LYS A 136 -9.64 13.02 0.28
C LYS A 136 -10.73 13.96 0.77
N ARG A 137 -11.37 14.67 -0.17
CA ARG A 137 -12.48 15.58 0.12
C ARG A 137 -13.66 14.85 0.78
N ARG A 138 -14.06 13.69 0.23
CA ARG A 138 -15.15 12.90 0.81
C ARG A 138 -14.78 12.32 2.18
N CYS A 139 -13.51 11.99 2.40
CA CYS A 139 -13.00 11.57 3.71
C CYS A 139 -13.18 12.67 4.76
N ASP A 140 -12.80 13.90 4.43
CA ASP A 140 -12.98 15.05 5.31
C ASP A 140 -14.45 15.36 5.58
N GLU A 141 -15.28 15.35 4.53
CA GLU A 141 -16.73 15.61 4.63
C GLU A 141 -17.43 14.55 5.50
N LEU A 142 -17.16 13.27 5.25
CA LEU A 142 -17.73 12.15 6.01
C LEU A 142 -17.27 12.20 7.48
N THR A 143 -15.99 12.42 7.73
CA THR A 143 -15.44 12.53 9.09
C THR A 143 -16.08 13.67 9.87
N ARG A 144 -16.27 14.84 9.24
CA ARG A 144 -16.95 15.99 9.88
C ARG A 144 -18.43 15.69 10.16
N LYS A 145 -19.11 14.95 9.29
CA LYS A 145 -20.50 14.53 9.51
C LYS A 145 -20.58 13.56 10.69
N MET A 146 -19.82 12.48 10.66
CA MET A 146 -19.77 11.47 11.73
C MET A 146 -19.44 12.08 13.10
N ARG A 147 -18.46 12.99 13.18
CA ARG A 147 -18.13 13.70 14.42
C ARG A 147 -19.23 14.61 14.95
N ARG A 148 -20.02 15.24 14.06
CA ARG A 148 -21.18 16.05 14.49
C ARG A 148 -22.29 15.17 15.07
N ASP A 149 -22.42 13.95 14.54
CA ASP A 149 -23.42 12.98 14.98
C ASP A 149 -22.97 12.17 16.22
N GLY A 150 -21.79 12.47 16.77
CA GLY A 150 -21.30 11.90 18.04
C GLY A 150 -20.35 10.71 17.92
N TYR A 151 -19.99 10.31 16.69
CA TYR A 151 -19.01 9.25 16.44
C TYR A 151 -17.58 9.81 16.59
N VAL A 152 -16.72 9.13 17.37
CA VAL A 152 -15.34 9.54 17.68
C VAL A 152 -14.34 8.64 16.98
#